data_AF-A0A849C2X4-F1
#
_entry.id   AF-A0A849C2X4-F1
#
_cell.length_a   1.000
_cell.length_b   1.000
_cell.length_c   1.000
_cell.angle_alpha   90.00
_cell.angle_beta   90.00
_cell.angle_gamma   90.00
#
_symmetry.space_group_name_H-M   'P 1'
#
loop_
_entity.id
_entity.type
_entity.pdbx_description
1 polymer ?
#
loop_
_entity_poly.entity_id
_entity_poly.type
_entity_poly.pdbx_seq_one_letter_code
_entity_poly.pdbx_strand_id
1 'polypeptide(L)'
;MDLSAIERQVSDDRRAAADRSADAELRLADSLCEFATALIATKNDESVRDRSPGALEPAQEAVHIRLRWLSAGRVDAQFAGKVQDALRLFEHAARTIGHRQLATHTIRDACDAYRFVAQKYPNAAAACADSLSKCGVWLMRLDPDAAVAASADAVRIRAALFANDPETAARYLASLDMLLRTFMVGRQRKPALAQYRELYTSVTSAAMTARLREIRVEDIGFTSKTLTALTKLDALTLDRAGYLTQQQILYQTSGDLSTIEEINWKLALVGLKPLAAGALPDQPSRPMEIATSFGALSVRCSDSDALDQVRAAVIASYTADGAQIVDATAFLGVDQKHWSIPQPQPNPEETLGDDVVLLERTSEHWISVKSLKWEVAPVGKHPLALRLSKNWPVVTVATTENLAYEMCWYEDGAATQYAALGRPAGPSALDTPLAPLNFGALAEYGADYASETQVRAAFGNTPMFAKLTRLPASGIRQAAETGPLTDFGDHIVYFRRHR
;
A
#
# COMPACT_ATOMS: atom_id res chain seq x y z
N MET A 1 38.46 3.23 -23.77
CA MET A 1 39.24 3.54 -22.55
C MET A 1 40.55 2.76 -22.65
N ASP A 2 41.72 3.38 -22.53
CA ASP A 2 43.01 2.67 -22.66
C ASP A 2 43.42 2.04 -21.32
N LEU A 3 43.07 0.77 -21.15
CA LEU A 3 43.38 0.00 -19.95
C LEU A 3 44.89 -0.11 -19.69
N SER A 4 45.72 -0.09 -20.74
CA SER A 4 47.18 -0.20 -20.65
C SER A 4 47.82 1.10 -20.16
N ALA A 5 47.19 2.26 -20.42
CA ALA A 5 47.61 3.52 -19.84
C ALA A 5 47.31 3.57 -18.33
N ILE A 6 46.11 3.13 -17.92
CA ILE A 6 45.71 3.08 -16.51
C ILE A 6 46.59 2.10 -15.73
N GLU A 7 46.90 0.93 -16.29
CA GLU A 7 47.78 -0.07 -15.65
C GLU A 7 49.22 0.46 -15.43
N ARG A 8 49.75 1.25 -16.39
CA ARG A 8 51.03 1.95 -16.23
C ARG A 8 50.95 3.01 -15.13
N GLN A 9 49.88 3.81 -15.10
CA GLN A 9 49.67 4.81 -14.07
C GLN A 9 49.63 4.20 -12.66
N VAL A 10 48.90 3.09 -12.47
CA VAL A 10 48.90 2.36 -11.18
C VAL A 10 50.30 1.88 -10.80
N SER A 11 51.08 1.38 -11.77
CA SER A 11 52.44 0.92 -11.51
C SER A 11 53.36 2.06 -11.05
N ASP A 12 53.24 3.24 -11.66
CA ASP A 12 54.03 4.41 -11.30
C ASP A 12 53.60 4.99 -9.93
N ASP A 13 52.30 5.09 -9.68
CA ASP A 13 51.77 5.52 -8.37
C ASP A 13 52.17 4.54 -7.25
N ARG A 14 52.23 3.23 -7.54
CA ARG A 14 52.66 2.22 -6.56
C ARG A 14 54.13 2.37 -6.20
N ARG A 15 55.00 2.69 -7.19
CA ARG A 15 56.40 3.01 -6.92
C ARG A 15 56.53 4.29 -6.09
N ALA A 16 55.74 5.31 -6.40
CA ALA A 16 55.74 6.57 -5.65
C ALA A 16 55.25 6.38 -4.21
N ALA A 17 54.30 5.49 -3.97
CA ALA A 17 53.76 5.18 -2.65
C ALA A 17 54.66 4.29 -1.77
N ALA A 18 55.88 3.93 -2.23
CA ALA A 18 56.82 3.13 -1.47
C ALA A 18 57.26 3.79 -0.15
N ASP A 19 57.23 5.13 -0.10
CA ASP A 19 57.54 5.94 1.09
C ASP A 19 56.42 5.97 2.13
N ARG A 20 55.26 5.38 1.83
CA ARG A 20 54.06 5.36 2.69
C ARG A 20 53.54 6.77 3.05
N SER A 21 53.86 7.79 2.27
CA SER A 21 53.31 9.13 2.46
C SER A 21 51.82 9.17 2.14
N ALA A 22 51.06 10.01 2.87
CA ALA A 22 49.61 10.11 2.71
C ALA A 22 49.21 10.46 1.27
N ASP A 23 49.86 11.46 0.68
CA ASP A 23 49.50 11.92 -0.66
C ASP A 23 49.83 10.89 -1.74
N ALA A 24 50.95 10.16 -1.60
CA ALA A 24 51.30 9.11 -2.55
C ALA A 24 50.38 7.89 -2.43
N GLU A 25 50.08 7.43 -1.21
CA GLU A 25 49.14 6.31 -1.02
C GLU A 25 47.72 6.66 -1.47
N LEU A 26 47.25 7.90 -1.23
CA LEU A 26 45.91 8.31 -1.67
C LEU A 26 45.80 8.49 -3.19
N ARG A 27 46.87 8.95 -3.86
CA ARG A 27 46.94 8.92 -5.34
C ARG A 27 46.88 7.49 -5.87
N LEU A 28 47.65 6.58 -5.28
CA LEU A 28 47.58 5.16 -5.61
C LEU A 28 46.15 4.61 -5.42
N ALA A 29 45.47 4.95 -4.32
CA ALA A 29 44.09 4.52 -4.10
C ALA A 29 43.09 5.13 -5.09
N ASP A 30 43.33 6.33 -5.62
CA ASP A 30 42.52 6.93 -6.68
C ASP A 30 42.73 6.16 -8.01
N SER A 31 43.98 5.89 -8.42
CA SER A 31 44.28 5.16 -9.67
C SER A 31 43.89 3.67 -9.62
N LEU A 32 43.98 3.02 -8.45
CA LEU A 32 43.47 1.66 -8.25
C LEU A 32 41.93 1.58 -8.40
N CYS A 33 41.19 2.58 -7.91
CA CYS A 33 39.74 2.65 -8.12
C CYS A 33 39.39 2.84 -9.60
N GLU A 34 40.12 3.71 -10.30
CA GLU A 34 39.96 3.90 -11.74
C GLU A 34 40.23 2.60 -12.52
N PHE A 35 41.31 1.90 -12.17
CA PHE A 35 41.67 0.63 -12.79
C PHE A 35 40.63 -0.46 -12.55
N ALA A 36 40.17 -0.63 -11.30
CA ALA A 36 39.11 -1.58 -10.98
C ALA A 36 37.80 -1.27 -11.73
N THR A 37 37.45 0.01 -11.86
CA THR A 37 36.27 0.44 -12.64
C THR A 37 36.42 0.10 -14.12
N ALA A 38 37.58 0.39 -14.70
CA ALA A 38 37.90 0.07 -16.10
C ALA A 38 37.84 -1.45 -16.36
N LEU A 39 38.36 -2.26 -15.44
CA LEU A 39 38.31 -3.72 -15.51
C LEU A 39 36.87 -4.24 -15.48
N ILE A 40 36.01 -3.73 -14.59
CA ILE A 40 34.59 -4.10 -14.54
C ILE A 40 33.87 -3.74 -15.85
N ALA A 41 34.17 -2.57 -16.43
CA ALA A 41 33.55 -2.12 -17.66
C ALA A 41 33.78 -3.07 -18.85
N THR A 42 34.90 -3.81 -18.87
CA THR A 42 35.20 -4.78 -19.94
C THR A 42 34.15 -5.89 -20.08
N LYS A 43 33.37 -6.18 -19.04
CA LYS A 43 32.29 -7.16 -19.10
C LYS A 43 31.14 -6.74 -20.01
N ASN A 44 30.92 -5.44 -20.15
CA ASN A 44 29.82 -4.86 -20.93
C ASN A 44 30.27 -4.42 -22.33
N ASP A 45 31.53 -4.66 -22.69
CA ASP A 45 32.11 -4.26 -23.97
C ASP A 45 32.39 -5.52 -24.82
N GLU A 46 31.54 -5.77 -25.80
CA GLU A 46 31.66 -6.93 -26.70
C GLU A 46 32.93 -6.91 -27.57
N SER A 47 33.61 -5.75 -27.67
CA SER A 47 34.82 -5.59 -28.46
C SER A 47 36.12 -5.96 -27.71
N VAL A 48 36.04 -6.23 -26.40
CA VAL A 48 37.19 -6.51 -25.54
C VAL A 48 36.97 -7.80 -24.76
N ARG A 49 38.04 -8.55 -24.49
CA ARG A 49 37.98 -9.72 -23.60
C ARG A 49 37.53 -9.28 -22.20
N ASP A 50 36.58 -10.00 -21.60
CA ASP A 50 36.17 -9.79 -20.22
C ASP A 50 37.36 -9.98 -19.26
N ARG A 51 37.78 -8.88 -18.64
CA ARG A 51 38.81 -8.78 -17.61
C ARG A 51 38.23 -8.36 -16.26
N SER A 52 36.90 -8.35 -16.11
CA SER A 52 36.23 -8.01 -14.84
C SER A 52 36.67 -8.85 -13.64
N PRO A 53 37.14 -10.12 -13.78
CA PRO A 53 37.70 -10.85 -12.66
C PRO A 53 38.97 -10.23 -12.06
N GLY A 54 39.71 -9.43 -12.82
CA GLY A 54 40.91 -8.74 -12.33
C GLY A 54 40.61 -7.53 -11.43
N ALA A 55 39.35 -7.07 -11.34
CA ALA A 55 39.01 -5.86 -10.59
C ALA A 55 39.08 -6.01 -9.07
N LEU A 56 39.10 -7.24 -8.55
CA LEU A 56 38.98 -7.51 -7.12
C LEU A 56 40.17 -7.02 -6.30
N GLU A 57 41.37 -7.39 -6.73
CA GLU A 57 42.63 -7.02 -6.06
C GLU A 57 42.83 -5.49 -5.99
N PRO A 58 42.76 -4.73 -7.11
CA PRO A 58 42.94 -3.28 -7.04
C PRO A 58 41.85 -2.59 -6.21
N ALA A 59 40.60 -3.06 -6.28
CA ALA A 59 39.53 -2.52 -5.45
C ALA A 59 39.77 -2.78 -3.95
N GLN A 60 40.25 -3.98 -3.60
CA GLN A 60 40.57 -4.33 -2.21
C GLN A 60 41.73 -3.50 -1.66
N GLU A 61 42.81 -3.35 -2.43
CA GLU A 61 43.97 -2.54 -2.04
C GLU A 61 43.57 -1.08 -1.81
N ALA A 62 42.77 -0.50 -2.71
CA ALA A 62 42.25 0.85 -2.56
C ALA A 62 41.44 1.02 -1.27
N VAL A 63 40.59 0.05 -0.93
CA VAL A 63 39.84 0.04 0.34
C VAL A 63 40.79 0.04 1.54
N HIS A 64 41.76 -0.87 1.58
CA HIS A 64 42.68 -0.96 2.72
C HIS A 64 43.52 0.30 2.92
N ILE A 65 44.01 0.91 1.83
CA ILE A 65 44.73 2.19 1.89
C ILE A 65 43.83 3.26 2.53
N ARG A 66 42.60 3.39 2.04
CA ARG A 66 41.67 4.42 2.53
C ARG A 66 41.27 4.20 3.99
N LEU A 67 41.00 2.95 4.39
CA LEU A 67 40.67 2.62 5.78
C LEU A 67 41.83 2.87 6.73
N ARG A 68 43.08 2.64 6.29
CA ARG A 68 44.28 2.98 7.06
C ARG A 68 44.34 4.47 7.36
N TRP A 69 44.18 5.32 6.33
CA TRP A 69 44.23 6.77 6.50
C TRP A 69 43.03 7.34 7.26
N LEU A 70 41.87 6.71 7.11
CA LEU A 70 40.70 7.02 7.95
C LEU A 70 41.03 6.78 9.43
N SER A 71 41.60 5.61 9.75
CA SER A 71 42.01 5.24 11.11
C SER A 71 43.15 6.12 11.65
N ALA A 72 44.02 6.60 10.76
CA ALA A 72 45.09 7.55 11.08
C ALA A 72 44.60 8.98 11.39
N GLY A 73 43.32 9.29 11.14
CA GLY A 73 42.70 10.56 11.52
C GLY A 73 42.31 11.48 10.37
N ARG A 74 42.37 11.02 9.12
CA ARG A 74 41.83 11.76 7.98
C ARG A 74 40.32 11.53 7.91
N VAL A 75 39.55 12.30 8.67
CA VAL A 75 38.11 12.03 8.93
C VAL A 75 37.16 13.10 8.40
N ASP A 76 37.60 13.91 7.44
CA ASP A 76 36.74 14.87 6.77
C ASP A 76 35.65 14.17 5.92
N ALA A 77 34.54 14.88 5.68
CA ALA A 77 33.38 14.31 5.00
C ALA A 77 33.69 13.88 3.55
N GLN A 78 34.55 14.61 2.86
CA GLN A 78 34.94 14.28 1.48
C GLN A 78 35.73 12.97 1.45
N PHE A 79 36.66 12.78 2.40
CA PHE A 79 37.42 11.55 2.52
C PHE A 79 36.55 10.35 2.92
N ALA A 80 35.62 10.53 3.85
CA ALA A 80 34.65 9.49 4.21
C ALA A 80 33.82 9.04 2.99
N GLY A 81 33.43 9.97 2.12
CA GLY A 81 32.79 9.68 0.83
C GLY A 81 33.66 8.80 -0.08
N LYS A 82 34.94 9.17 -0.26
CA LYS A 82 35.89 8.37 -1.04
C LYS A 82 36.08 6.94 -0.50
N VAL A 83 36.08 6.75 0.83
CA VAL A 83 36.15 5.41 1.45
C VAL A 83 34.90 4.59 1.09
N GLN A 84 33.71 5.20 1.17
CA GLN A 84 32.45 4.53 0.83
C GLN A 84 32.38 4.14 -0.66
N ASP A 85 32.85 5.01 -1.56
CA ASP A 85 32.87 4.70 -3.00
C ASP A 85 33.83 3.56 -3.32
N ALA A 86 35.00 3.52 -2.69
CA ALA A 86 35.94 2.40 -2.82
C ALA A 86 35.34 1.08 -2.30
N LEU A 87 34.64 1.10 -1.16
CA LEU A 87 33.96 -0.09 -0.63
C LEU A 87 32.81 -0.56 -1.54
N ARG A 88 32.04 0.37 -2.12
CA ARG A 88 30.98 0.04 -3.08
C ARG A 88 31.56 -0.62 -4.33
N LEU A 89 32.68 -0.10 -4.83
CA LEU A 89 33.40 -0.67 -5.98
C LEU A 89 33.94 -2.07 -5.67
N PHE A 90 34.55 -2.25 -4.50
CA PHE A 90 35.03 -3.57 -4.04
C PHE A 90 33.88 -4.58 -3.90
N GLU A 91 32.76 -4.19 -3.31
CA GLU A 91 31.60 -5.06 -3.18
C GLU A 91 31.06 -5.48 -4.55
N HIS A 92 31.00 -4.55 -5.50
CA HIS A 92 30.61 -4.84 -6.88
C HIS A 92 31.58 -5.83 -7.57
N ALA A 93 32.89 -5.62 -7.42
CA ALA A 93 33.92 -6.51 -7.94
C ALA A 93 33.81 -7.92 -7.32
N ALA A 94 33.68 -8.00 -5.99
CA ALA A 94 33.58 -9.27 -5.27
C ALA A 94 32.33 -10.06 -5.64
N ARG A 95 31.19 -9.37 -5.86
CA ARG A 95 29.95 -9.99 -6.34
C ARG A 95 30.09 -10.57 -7.76
N THR A 96 30.81 -9.86 -8.63
CA THR A 96 31.01 -10.27 -10.03
C THR A 96 31.73 -11.61 -10.14
N ILE A 97 32.62 -11.92 -9.20
CA ILE A 97 33.48 -13.12 -9.23
C ILE A 97 33.00 -14.20 -8.24
N GLY A 98 32.20 -13.84 -7.24
CA GLY A 98 31.67 -14.79 -6.26
C GLY A 98 32.61 -15.10 -5.09
N HIS A 99 33.66 -14.30 -4.84
CA HIS A 99 34.60 -14.46 -3.72
C HIS A 99 34.00 -13.99 -2.38
N ARG A 100 33.00 -14.74 -1.87
CA ARG A 100 32.24 -14.39 -0.66
C ARG A 100 33.09 -14.26 0.61
N GLN A 101 34.07 -15.16 0.80
CA GLN A 101 34.90 -15.17 2.02
C GLN A 101 35.78 -13.91 2.12
N LEU A 102 36.44 -13.54 1.02
CA LEU A 102 37.27 -12.33 0.96
C LEU A 102 36.41 -11.07 1.15
N ALA A 103 35.25 -11.00 0.48
CA ALA A 103 34.29 -9.91 0.66
C ALA A 103 33.89 -9.74 2.13
N THR A 104 33.58 -10.86 2.80
CA THR A 104 33.20 -10.87 4.21
C THR A 104 34.33 -10.35 5.10
N HIS A 105 35.57 -10.80 4.88
CA HIS A 105 36.73 -10.35 5.65
C HIS A 105 36.97 -8.85 5.50
N THR A 106 37.08 -8.35 4.27
CA THR A 106 37.36 -6.93 4.00
C THR A 106 36.26 -6.01 4.54
N ILE A 107 34.99 -6.42 4.46
CA ILE A 107 33.88 -5.63 5.01
C ILE A 107 33.90 -5.65 6.54
N ARG A 108 34.29 -6.76 7.19
CA ARG A 108 34.48 -6.80 8.66
C ARG A 108 35.62 -5.88 9.10
N ASP A 109 36.75 -5.88 8.39
CA ASP A 109 37.86 -4.94 8.66
C ASP A 109 37.39 -3.49 8.55
N ALA A 110 36.55 -3.18 7.55
CA ALA A 110 35.93 -1.86 7.41
C ALA A 110 35.04 -1.53 8.61
N CYS A 111 34.21 -2.47 9.09
CA CYS A 111 33.40 -2.28 10.29
C CYS A 111 34.26 -1.94 11.52
N ASP A 112 35.35 -2.67 11.73
CA ASP A 112 36.25 -2.43 12.87
C ASP A 112 36.93 -1.07 12.76
N ALA A 113 37.38 -0.67 11.57
CA ALA A 113 37.92 0.66 11.32
C ALA A 113 36.89 1.77 11.60
N TYR A 114 35.65 1.63 11.13
CA TYR A 114 34.59 2.61 11.41
C TYR A 114 34.24 2.68 12.89
N ARG A 115 34.21 1.56 13.60
CA ARG A 115 33.98 1.52 15.05
C ARG A 115 35.10 2.26 15.80
N PHE A 116 36.35 1.99 15.44
CA PHE A 116 37.52 2.65 16.02
C PHE A 116 37.51 4.16 15.75
N VAL A 117 37.23 4.58 14.52
CA VAL A 117 37.21 5.99 14.10
C VAL A 117 36.08 6.74 14.80
N ALA A 118 34.88 6.15 14.91
CA ALA A 118 33.76 6.77 15.60
C ALA A 118 34.05 7.01 17.09
N GLN A 119 34.80 6.12 17.74
CA GLN A 119 35.21 6.26 19.14
C GLN A 119 36.29 7.33 19.32
N LYS A 120 37.26 7.40 18.39
CA LYS A 120 38.41 8.30 18.49
C LYS A 120 38.10 9.73 18.00
N TYR A 121 37.22 9.88 17.03
CA TYR A 121 36.92 11.14 16.35
C TYR A 121 35.40 11.41 16.35
N PRO A 122 34.86 12.13 17.36
CA PRO A 122 33.43 12.36 17.50
C PRO A 122 32.78 13.05 16.30
N ASN A 123 33.51 13.95 15.62
CA ASN A 123 33.06 14.63 14.40
C ASN A 123 32.84 13.68 13.21
N ALA A 124 33.44 12.49 13.24
CA ALA A 124 33.30 11.46 12.21
C ALA A 124 32.23 10.40 12.52
N ALA A 125 31.69 10.40 13.75
CA ALA A 125 30.82 9.35 14.26
C ALA A 125 29.56 9.15 13.41
N ALA A 126 28.92 10.24 12.97
CA ALA A 126 27.74 10.17 12.11
C ALA A 126 28.04 9.48 10.76
N ALA A 127 29.14 9.85 10.10
CA ALA A 127 29.56 9.24 8.85
C ALA A 127 29.95 7.77 9.03
N CYS A 128 30.58 7.42 10.14
CA CYS A 128 30.91 6.04 10.48
C CYS A 128 29.65 5.18 10.70
N ALA A 129 28.61 5.72 11.37
CA ALA A 129 27.35 5.00 11.54
C ALA A 129 26.63 4.75 10.20
N ASP A 130 26.66 5.71 9.28
CA ASP A 130 26.12 5.52 7.92
C ASP A 130 26.89 4.43 7.16
N SER A 131 28.22 4.41 7.28
CA SER A 131 29.05 3.38 6.67
C SER A 131 28.80 2.00 7.27
N LEU A 132 28.69 1.89 8.60
CA LEU A 132 28.37 0.65 9.30
C LEU A 132 27.00 0.09 8.88
N SER A 133 26.02 0.96 8.68
CA SER A 133 24.70 0.57 8.16
C SER A 133 24.79 -0.03 6.75
N LYS A 134 25.62 0.56 5.87
CA LYS A 134 25.88 0.00 4.52
C LYS A 134 26.62 -1.32 4.57
N CYS A 135 27.63 -1.45 5.44
CA CYS A 135 28.32 -2.71 5.69
C CYS A 135 27.35 -3.81 6.14
N GLY A 136 26.39 -3.48 7.01
CA GLY A 136 25.32 -4.40 7.42
C GLY A 136 24.50 -4.92 6.24
N VAL A 137 24.10 -4.04 5.32
CA VAL A 137 23.36 -4.43 4.09
C VAL A 137 24.19 -5.38 3.22
N TRP A 138 25.48 -5.09 3.01
CA TRP A 138 26.36 -5.95 2.21
C TRP A 138 26.61 -7.31 2.86
N LEU A 139 26.78 -7.35 4.18
CA LEU A 139 26.98 -8.57 4.95
C LEU A 139 25.72 -9.42 5.05
N MET A 140 24.53 -8.85 4.91
CA MET A 140 23.25 -9.54 5.14
C MET A 140 23.10 -10.89 4.41
N ARG A 141 23.68 -11.04 3.22
CA ARG A 141 23.67 -12.29 2.42
C ARG A 141 24.95 -13.12 2.54
N LEU A 142 26.02 -12.54 3.08
CA LEU A 142 27.34 -13.15 3.20
C LEU A 142 27.55 -13.77 4.58
N ASP A 143 27.16 -13.02 5.61
CA ASP A 143 27.29 -13.32 7.01
C ASP A 143 26.24 -12.52 7.82
N PRO A 144 25.07 -13.13 8.08
CA PRO A 144 23.99 -12.49 8.84
C PRO A 144 24.39 -12.07 10.26
N ASP A 145 25.33 -12.76 10.90
CA ASP A 145 25.74 -12.45 12.26
C ASP A 145 26.61 -11.19 12.30
N ALA A 146 27.59 -11.07 11.38
CA ALA A 146 28.34 -9.83 11.24
C ALA A 146 27.48 -8.67 10.72
N ALA A 147 26.45 -8.94 9.91
CA ALA A 147 25.48 -7.92 9.50
C ALA A 147 24.75 -7.33 10.72
N VAL A 148 24.24 -8.20 11.60
CA VAL A 148 23.61 -7.79 12.86
C VAL A 148 24.59 -6.99 13.73
N ALA A 149 25.84 -7.45 13.85
CA ALA A 149 26.86 -6.74 14.63
C ALA A 149 27.13 -5.33 14.08
N ALA A 150 27.32 -5.19 12.77
CA ALA A 150 27.55 -3.90 12.11
C ALA A 150 26.36 -2.94 12.27
N SER A 151 25.13 -3.43 12.08
CA SER A 151 23.91 -2.64 12.30
C SER A 151 23.73 -2.27 13.78
N ALA A 152 24.06 -3.16 14.70
CA ALA A 152 24.00 -2.88 16.13
C ALA A 152 24.98 -1.76 16.50
N ASP A 153 26.21 -1.78 15.98
CA ASP A 153 27.19 -0.70 16.22
C ASP A 153 26.75 0.64 15.65
N ALA A 154 26.16 0.66 14.45
CA ALA A 154 25.56 1.86 13.89
C ALA A 154 24.48 2.42 14.83
N VAL A 155 23.62 1.55 15.38
CA VAL A 155 22.60 1.91 16.37
C VAL A 155 23.23 2.45 17.65
N ARG A 156 24.30 1.86 18.19
CA ARG A 156 25.00 2.38 19.40
C ARG A 156 25.53 3.79 19.18
N ILE A 157 26.18 4.03 18.03
CA ILE A 157 26.73 5.34 17.70
C ILE A 157 25.59 6.36 17.52
N ARG A 158 24.52 5.99 16.81
CA ARG A 158 23.37 6.87 16.58
C ARG A 158 22.58 7.15 17.86
N ALA A 159 22.50 6.19 18.77
CA ALA A 159 21.92 6.39 20.10
C ALA A 159 22.72 7.44 20.88
N ALA A 160 24.06 7.34 20.89
CA ALA A 160 24.92 8.33 21.55
C ALA A 160 24.80 9.73 20.90
N LEU A 161 24.72 9.82 19.58
CA LEU A 161 24.48 11.08 18.87
C LEU A 161 23.11 11.66 19.22
N PHE A 162 22.05 10.85 19.23
CA PHE A 162 20.70 11.28 19.58
C PHE A 162 20.54 11.71 21.04
N ALA A 163 21.28 11.07 21.95
CA ALA A 163 21.31 11.50 23.35
C ALA A 163 21.84 12.94 23.51
N ASN A 164 22.80 13.33 22.67
CA ASN A 164 23.40 14.67 22.68
C ASN A 164 22.64 15.70 21.83
N ASP A 165 22.11 15.26 20.68
CA ASP A 165 21.40 16.09 19.71
C ASP A 165 20.06 15.46 19.31
N PRO A 166 18.93 15.93 19.88
CA PRO A 166 17.60 15.41 19.59
C PRO A 166 17.18 15.52 18.13
N GLU A 167 17.73 16.46 17.37
CA GLU A 167 17.38 16.66 15.95
C GLU A 167 17.80 15.47 15.07
N THR A 168 18.67 14.60 15.59
CA THR A 168 19.12 13.38 14.89
C THR A 168 18.16 12.19 15.05
N ALA A 169 16.98 12.38 15.65
CA ALA A 169 15.99 11.33 15.92
C ALA A 169 15.65 10.48 14.68
N ALA A 170 15.40 11.11 13.52
CA ALA A 170 15.06 10.41 12.28
C ALA A 170 16.17 9.45 11.82
N ARG A 171 17.45 9.86 11.95
CA ARG A 171 18.61 9.02 11.63
C ARG A 171 18.77 7.87 12.61
N TYR A 172 18.44 8.10 13.88
CA TYR A 172 18.44 7.04 14.90
C TYR A 172 17.35 6.01 14.61
N LEU A 173 16.11 6.43 14.33
CA LEU A 173 15.01 5.56 13.94
C LEU A 173 15.31 4.75 12.68
N ALA A 174 15.93 5.36 11.67
CA ALA A 174 16.35 4.65 10.47
C ALA A 174 17.37 3.53 10.76
N SER A 175 18.28 3.75 11.72
CA SER A 175 19.26 2.74 12.13
C SER A 175 18.61 1.60 12.90
N LEU A 176 17.63 1.91 13.76
CA LEU A 176 16.80 0.91 14.45
C LEU A 176 15.97 0.07 13.47
N ASP A 177 15.39 0.71 12.45
CA ASP A 177 14.64 0.05 11.37
C ASP A 177 15.53 -0.95 10.62
N MET A 178 16.73 -0.52 10.20
CA MET A 178 17.71 -1.37 9.52
C MET A 178 18.13 -2.56 10.38
N LEU A 179 18.41 -2.33 11.67
CA LEU A 179 18.76 -3.39 12.60
C LEU A 179 17.64 -4.42 12.73
N LEU A 180 16.39 -3.97 12.94
CA LEU A 180 15.26 -4.89 13.08
C LEU A 180 15.06 -5.71 11.80
N ARG A 181 15.18 -5.09 10.62
CA ARG A 181 15.16 -5.83 9.33
C ARG A 181 16.26 -6.88 9.27
N THR A 182 17.46 -6.52 9.68
CA THR A 182 18.63 -7.43 9.69
C THR A 182 18.41 -8.62 10.62
N PHE A 183 17.82 -8.42 11.80
CA PHE A 183 17.43 -9.51 12.69
C PHE A 183 16.40 -10.46 12.09
N MET A 184 15.52 -9.99 11.20
CA MET A 184 14.47 -10.83 10.61
C MET A 184 14.96 -11.67 9.42
N VAL A 185 16.13 -11.39 8.84
CA VAL A 185 16.63 -12.13 7.69
C VAL A 185 17.01 -13.56 8.08
N GLY A 186 16.29 -14.54 7.52
CA GLY A 186 16.57 -15.96 7.74
C GLY A 186 16.29 -16.46 9.17
N ARG A 187 15.64 -15.65 10.01
CA ARG A 187 15.32 -15.99 11.41
C ARG A 187 13.82 -15.94 11.69
N GLN A 188 13.38 -16.69 12.70
CA GLN A 188 12.00 -16.61 13.16
C GLN A 188 11.71 -15.24 13.79
N ARG A 189 10.51 -14.70 13.54
CA ARG A 189 10.11 -13.34 13.96
C ARG A 189 10.18 -13.11 15.47
N LYS A 190 9.76 -14.10 16.28
CA LYS A 190 9.71 -13.98 17.75
C LYS A 190 11.08 -13.78 18.41
N PRO A 191 12.10 -14.63 18.15
CA PRO A 191 13.44 -14.42 18.71
C PRO A 191 14.14 -13.17 18.14
N ALA A 192 13.92 -12.83 16.87
CA ALA A 192 14.42 -11.60 16.26
C ALA A 192 13.94 -10.34 17.00
N LEU A 193 12.64 -10.27 17.31
CA LEU A 193 12.05 -9.16 18.08
C LEU A 193 12.55 -9.12 19.53
N ALA A 194 12.83 -10.27 20.14
CA ALA A 194 13.37 -10.32 21.50
C ALA A 194 14.81 -9.73 21.55
N GLN A 195 15.69 -10.17 20.64
CA GLN A 195 17.06 -9.65 20.54
C GLN A 195 17.09 -8.16 20.20
N TYR A 196 16.21 -7.72 19.30
CA TYR A 196 16.05 -6.30 18.99
C TYR A 196 15.67 -5.49 20.23
N ARG A 197 14.67 -5.95 21.01
CA ARG A 197 14.21 -5.25 22.22
C ARG A 197 15.29 -5.19 23.29
N GLU A 198 16.04 -6.28 23.48
CA GLU A 198 17.19 -6.31 24.39
C GLU A 198 18.22 -5.25 24.03
N LEU A 199 18.61 -5.17 22.74
CA LEU A 199 19.54 -4.14 22.29
C LEU A 199 18.93 -2.73 22.46
N TYR A 200 17.69 -2.52 22.00
CA TYR A 200 17.00 -1.22 22.11
C TYR A 200 17.00 -0.70 23.55
N THR A 201 16.65 -1.55 24.52
CA THR A 201 16.64 -1.21 25.95
C THR A 201 18.05 -0.95 26.49
N SER A 202 19.08 -1.63 25.98
CA SER A 202 20.47 -1.41 26.42
C SER A 202 21.06 -0.07 25.98
N VAL A 203 20.56 0.53 24.89
CA VAL A 203 21.14 1.76 24.29
C VAL A 203 20.20 2.96 24.30
N THR A 204 18.90 2.75 24.55
CA THR A 204 17.90 3.83 24.58
C THR A 204 17.46 4.09 26.02
N SER A 205 17.80 5.26 26.54
CA SER A 205 17.32 5.69 27.87
C SER A 205 15.82 6.01 27.85
N ALA A 206 15.18 6.04 29.02
CA ALA A 206 13.78 6.41 29.15
C ALA A 206 13.47 7.81 28.57
N ALA A 207 14.39 8.78 28.74
CA ALA A 207 14.26 10.13 28.18
C ALA A 207 14.31 10.12 26.63
N MET A 208 15.21 9.31 26.06
CA MET A 208 15.28 9.09 24.61
C MET A 208 14.00 8.42 24.09
N THR A 209 13.48 7.42 24.79
CA THR A 209 12.20 6.77 24.43
C THR A 209 11.04 7.77 24.43
N ALA A 210 10.93 8.62 25.46
CA ALA A 210 9.89 9.66 25.51
C ALA A 210 9.98 10.59 24.28
N ARG A 211 11.17 11.08 23.95
CA ARG A 211 11.40 11.93 22.76
C ARG A 211 11.07 11.21 21.45
N LEU A 212 11.43 9.94 21.31
CA LEU A 212 11.10 9.15 20.13
C LEU A 212 9.60 8.92 19.95
N ARG A 213 8.83 8.91 21.04
CA ARG A 213 7.36 8.84 20.98
C ARG A 213 6.75 10.18 20.58
N GLU A 214 7.36 11.28 20.99
CA GLU A 214 6.92 12.63 20.66
C GLU A 214 7.36 13.11 19.26
N ILE A 215 8.18 12.35 18.54
CA ILE A 215 8.60 12.70 17.19
C ILE A 215 7.39 12.89 16.26
N ARG A 216 7.44 13.92 15.43
CA ARG A 216 6.35 14.22 14.50
C ARG A 216 6.29 13.17 13.40
N VAL A 217 5.08 12.78 12.99
CA VAL A 217 4.88 11.74 11.97
C VAL A 217 5.50 12.11 10.61
N GLU A 218 5.64 13.42 10.32
CA GLU A 218 6.33 13.92 9.12
C GLU A 218 7.83 13.62 9.10
N ASP A 219 8.47 13.49 10.27
CA ASP A 219 9.92 13.29 10.41
C ASP A 219 10.32 11.80 10.44
N ILE A 220 9.35 10.89 10.51
CA ILE A 220 9.57 9.43 10.63
C ILE A 220 9.83 8.77 9.27
N GLY A 221 9.51 9.46 8.17
CA GLY A 221 9.63 8.94 6.81
C GLY A 221 8.52 7.95 6.44
N PHE A 222 7.29 8.22 6.87
CA PHE A 222 6.11 7.48 6.39
C PHE A 222 5.86 7.73 4.89
N THR A 223 5.20 6.79 4.22
CA THR A 223 4.68 7.04 2.87
C THR A 223 3.69 8.23 2.87
N SER A 224 3.60 8.96 1.76
CA SER A 224 2.67 10.11 1.61
C SER A 224 1.23 9.74 1.98
N LYS A 225 0.81 8.52 1.65
CA LYS A 225 -0.50 7.98 2.00
C LYS A 225 -0.68 7.83 3.51
N THR A 226 0.26 7.16 4.18
CA THR A 226 0.24 6.97 5.64
C THR A 226 0.28 8.30 6.37
N LEU A 227 1.12 9.24 5.92
CA LEU A 227 1.20 10.58 6.48
C LEU A 227 -0.15 11.31 6.35
N THR A 228 -0.77 11.28 5.17
CA THR A 228 -2.08 11.90 4.95
C THR A 228 -3.16 11.32 5.86
N ALA A 229 -3.16 10.00 6.06
CA ALA A 229 -4.11 9.33 6.95
C ALA A 229 -3.92 9.74 8.42
N LEU A 230 -2.67 9.77 8.90
CA LEU A 230 -2.34 10.18 10.27
C LEU A 230 -2.67 11.65 10.53
N THR A 231 -2.38 12.55 9.58
CA THR A 231 -2.72 13.97 9.67
C THR A 231 -4.24 14.18 9.71
N LYS A 232 -5.02 13.45 8.91
CA LYS A 232 -6.50 13.50 8.95
C LYS A 232 -7.10 13.01 10.27
N LEU A 233 -6.38 12.14 10.98
CA LEU A 233 -6.78 11.61 12.29
C LEU A 233 -6.21 12.42 13.46
N ASP A 234 -5.62 13.59 13.18
CA ASP A 234 -4.97 14.45 14.16
C ASP A 234 -3.86 13.73 14.99
N ALA A 235 -3.26 12.70 14.39
CA ALA A 235 -2.16 11.95 14.98
C ALA A 235 -0.82 12.53 14.52
N LEU A 236 -0.46 13.68 15.10
CA LEU A 236 0.74 14.43 14.70
C LEU A 236 2.06 13.83 15.22
N THR A 237 2.02 12.95 16.22
CA THR A 237 3.19 12.29 16.80
C THR A 237 3.07 10.77 16.79
N LEU A 238 4.20 10.06 16.92
CA LEU A 238 4.20 8.60 16.96
C LEU A 238 3.42 8.04 18.16
N ASP A 239 3.45 8.71 19.31
CA ASP A 239 2.66 8.36 20.49
C ASP A 239 1.16 8.46 20.20
N ARG A 240 0.74 9.57 19.58
CA ARG A 240 -0.66 9.79 19.17
C ARG A 240 -1.12 8.74 18.17
N ALA A 241 -0.26 8.39 17.21
CA ALA A 241 -0.53 7.29 16.28
C ALA A 241 -0.74 5.96 17.01
N GLY A 242 -0.03 5.70 18.12
CA GLY A 242 -0.18 4.50 18.94
C GLY A 242 -1.52 4.36 19.67
N TYR A 243 -2.27 5.45 19.85
CA TYR A 243 -3.64 5.41 20.39
C TYR A 243 -4.72 5.16 19.34
N LEU A 244 -4.36 5.18 18.06
CA LEU A 244 -5.28 4.87 16.99
C LEU A 244 -5.61 3.38 16.98
N THR A 245 -6.79 3.07 16.47
CA THR A 245 -7.22 1.71 16.17
C THR A 245 -6.94 1.38 14.71
N GLN A 246 -6.79 0.09 14.41
CA GLN A 246 -6.67 -0.37 13.02
C GLN A 246 -7.84 0.12 12.15
N GLN A 247 -9.06 0.18 12.71
CA GLN A 247 -10.25 0.60 11.98
C GLN A 247 -10.26 2.10 11.63
N GLN A 248 -9.81 2.97 12.55
CA GLN A 248 -9.66 4.40 12.25
C GLN A 248 -8.72 4.62 11.06
N ILE A 249 -7.64 3.85 10.97
CA ILE A 249 -6.72 3.87 9.84
C ILE A 249 -7.41 3.34 8.56
N LEU A 250 -8.04 2.15 8.61
CA LEU A 250 -8.73 1.57 7.44
C LEU A 250 -9.78 2.52 6.87
N TYR A 251 -10.51 3.23 7.72
CA TYR A 251 -11.53 4.19 7.33
C TYR A 251 -10.93 5.33 6.50
N GLN A 252 -9.77 5.86 6.91
CA GLN A 252 -9.11 6.96 6.21
C GLN A 252 -8.35 6.53 4.95
N THR A 253 -8.02 5.23 4.84
CA THR A 253 -7.18 4.70 3.75
C THR A 253 -7.92 3.82 2.75
N SER A 254 -9.25 3.79 2.80
CA SER A 254 -10.10 2.96 1.94
C SER A 254 -9.78 1.45 2.06
N GLY A 255 -9.50 1.02 3.29
CA GLY A 255 -9.24 -0.37 3.63
C GLY A 255 -7.84 -0.87 3.26
N ASP A 256 -6.83 0.00 3.30
CA ASP A 256 -5.45 -0.40 3.00
C ASP A 256 -4.73 -0.92 4.25
N LEU A 257 -4.43 -2.22 4.22
CA LEU A 257 -3.70 -2.91 5.28
C LEU A 257 -2.21 -2.53 5.31
N SER A 258 -1.62 -2.10 4.19
CA SER A 258 -0.19 -1.74 4.15
C SER A 258 0.12 -0.51 5.00
N THR A 259 -0.82 0.44 5.10
CA THR A 259 -0.71 1.60 6.01
C THR A 259 -0.66 1.16 7.48
N ILE A 260 -1.45 0.15 7.85
CA ILE A 260 -1.47 -0.39 9.22
C ILE A 260 -0.18 -1.13 9.52
N GLU A 261 0.32 -1.92 8.58
CA GLU A 261 1.61 -2.60 8.71
C GLU A 261 2.75 -1.61 8.89
N GLU A 262 2.77 -0.53 8.11
CA GLU A 262 3.76 0.54 8.20
C GLU A 262 3.73 1.23 9.57
N ILE A 263 2.54 1.60 10.06
CA ILE A 263 2.38 2.24 11.39
C ILE A 263 2.79 1.25 12.50
N ASN A 264 2.29 0.02 12.47
CA ASN A 264 2.63 -1.01 13.45
C ASN A 264 4.13 -1.29 13.50
N TRP A 265 4.78 -1.27 12.33
CA TRP A 265 6.22 -1.42 12.24
C TRP A 265 6.95 -0.28 12.99
N LYS A 266 6.57 0.98 12.74
CA LYS A 266 7.17 2.13 13.42
C LYS A 266 6.88 2.16 14.93
N LEU A 267 5.67 1.80 15.34
CA LEU A 267 5.31 1.66 16.77
C LEU A 267 6.18 0.60 17.45
N ALA A 268 6.37 -0.56 16.81
CA ALA A 268 7.18 -1.64 17.34
C ALA A 268 8.65 -1.25 17.53
N LEU A 269 9.20 -0.37 16.66
CA LEU A 269 10.59 0.12 16.79
C LEU A 269 10.83 0.88 18.10
N VAL A 270 9.85 1.63 18.59
CA VAL A 270 10.00 2.44 19.81
C VAL A 270 9.40 1.77 21.05
N GLY A 271 9.10 0.47 20.95
CA GLY A 271 8.50 -0.31 22.03
C GLY A 271 7.05 0.09 22.34
N LEU A 272 6.38 0.81 21.43
CA LEU A 272 4.94 1.04 21.52
C LEU A 272 4.21 -0.23 21.07
N LYS A 273 3.02 -0.43 21.64
CA LYS A 273 2.17 -1.55 21.24
C LYS A 273 1.70 -1.31 19.80
N PRO A 274 1.58 -2.37 18.97
CA PRO A 274 0.86 -2.28 17.72
C PRO A 274 -0.54 -1.72 17.94
N LEU A 275 -1.09 -1.08 16.91
CA LEU A 275 -2.47 -0.65 16.86
C LEU A 275 -3.38 -1.81 17.26
N ALA A 276 -4.21 -1.57 18.27
CA ALA A 276 -5.21 -2.54 18.67
C ALA A 276 -6.21 -2.72 17.53
N ALA A 277 -6.66 -3.96 17.35
CA ALA A 277 -7.97 -4.16 16.72
C ALA A 277 -8.96 -3.34 17.57
N GLY A 278 -9.58 -2.34 16.95
CA GLY A 278 -10.60 -1.56 17.64
C GLY A 278 -11.71 -2.50 18.11
N ALA A 279 -12.37 -2.16 19.21
CA ALA A 279 -13.74 -2.62 19.36
C ALA A 279 -14.50 -2.17 18.10
N LEU A 280 -15.45 -3.00 17.65
CA LEU A 280 -16.42 -2.57 16.64
C LEU A 280 -16.88 -1.16 17.01
N PRO A 281 -17.04 -0.25 16.05
CA PRO A 281 -17.68 1.02 16.36
C PRO A 281 -18.94 0.66 17.13
N ASP A 282 -19.22 1.36 18.22
CA ASP A 282 -20.61 1.55 18.54
C ASP A 282 -21.28 1.96 17.24
N GLN A 283 -22.40 1.28 16.93
CA GLN A 283 -23.20 1.54 15.73
C GLN A 283 -23.15 3.03 15.41
N PRO A 284 -22.90 3.43 14.15
CA PRO A 284 -22.68 4.83 13.81
C PRO A 284 -23.77 5.66 14.48
N SER A 285 -23.39 6.40 15.53
CA SER A 285 -24.35 7.13 16.38
C SER A 285 -24.89 8.37 15.66
N ARG A 286 -24.40 8.61 14.45
CA ARG A 286 -24.96 9.50 13.44
C ARG A 286 -24.85 8.84 12.07
N PRO A 287 -25.86 8.98 11.20
CA PRO A 287 -25.71 8.65 9.80
C PRO A 287 -24.47 9.40 9.26
N MET A 288 -23.44 8.66 8.85
CA MET A 288 -22.41 9.21 7.96
C MET A 288 -23.12 9.78 6.74
N GLU A 289 -22.70 10.95 6.26
CA GLU A 289 -23.24 11.60 5.07
C GLU A 289 -23.41 10.57 3.95
N ILE A 290 -24.66 10.15 3.80
CA ILE A 290 -25.09 9.28 2.73
C ILE A 290 -24.98 10.15 1.49
N ALA A 291 -24.13 9.74 0.55
CA ALA A 291 -23.94 10.41 -0.73
C ALA A 291 -25.26 10.54 -1.51
N THR A 292 -25.17 11.13 -2.72
CA THR A 292 -26.29 11.30 -3.65
C THR A 292 -27.14 10.04 -3.79
N SER A 293 -28.47 10.23 -3.86
CA SER A 293 -29.40 9.11 -3.91
C SER A 293 -29.18 8.22 -5.13
N PHE A 294 -29.16 6.89 -4.93
CA PHE A 294 -29.05 5.92 -6.01
C PHE A 294 -29.76 4.61 -5.68
N GLY A 295 -30.15 3.86 -6.71
CA GLY A 295 -30.67 2.51 -6.59
C GLY A 295 -30.12 1.58 -7.66
N ALA A 296 -29.85 0.34 -7.28
CA ALA A 296 -29.41 -0.70 -8.19
C ALA A 296 -29.92 -2.08 -7.76
N LEU A 297 -30.16 -2.95 -8.74
CA LEU A 297 -30.42 -4.38 -8.54
C LEU A 297 -29.13 -5.15 -8.81
N SER A 298 -28.94 -6.28 -8.14
CA SER A 298 -27.87 -7.23 -8.40
C SER A 298 -28.45 -8.63 -8.51
N VAL A 299 -28.31 -9.24 -9.68
CA VAL A 299 -28.82 -10.56 -10.00
C VAL A 299 -27.68 -11.56 -9.88
N ARG A 300 -27.87 -12.62 -9.09
CA ARG A 300 -26.86 -13.67 -8.92
C ARG A 300 -26.93 -14.67 -10.07
N CYS A 301 -26.07 -14.50 -11.07
CA CYS A 301 -25.97 -15.39 -12.22
C CYS A 301 -24.49 -15.57 -12.57
N SER A 302 -24.00 -16.81 -12.47
CA SER A 302 -22.57 -17.15 -12.68
C SER A 302 -22.30 -17.81 -14.04
N ASP A 303 -23.32 -17.97 -14.88
CA ASP A 303 -23.18 -18.57 -16.19
C ASP A 303 -22.26 -17.73 -17.11
N SER A 304 -21.66 -18.37 -18.11
CA SER A 304 -20.76 -17.67 -19.05
C SER A 304 -21.49 -16.59 -19.85
N ASP A 305 -22.77 -16.78 -20.16
CA ASP A 305 -23.67 -15.88 -20.86
C ASP A 305 -24.65 -15.14 -19.91
N ALA A 306 -24.31 -15.06 -18.61
CA ALA A 306 -25.15 -14.48 -17.56
C ALA A 306 -25.70 -13.09 -17.91
N LEU A 307 -24.88 -12.24 -18.53
CA LEU A 307 -25.30 -10.89 -18.91
C LEU A 307 -26.42 -10.92 -19.96
N ASP A 308 -26.32 -11.78 -20.97
CA ASP A 308 -27.32 -11.91 -22.04
C ASP A 308 -28.61 -12.52 -21.51
N GLN A 309 -28.52 -13.52 -20.64
CA GLN A 309 -29.68 -14.12 -19.97
C GLN A 309 -30.45 -13.09 -19.13
N VAL A 310 -29.73 -12.34 -18.29
CA VAL A 310 -30.34 -11.30 -17.44
C VAL A 310 -30.92 -10.17 -18.30
N ARG A 311 -30.23 -9.76 -19.37
CA ARG A 311 -30.73 -8.76 -20.32
C ARG A 311 -32.03 -9.21 -20.99
N ALA A 312 -32.09 -10.45 -21.47
CA ALA A 312 -33.30 -11.01 -22.07
C ALA A 312 -34.46 -11.04 -21.06
N ALA A 313 -34.20 -11.41 -19.81
CA ALA A 313 -35.21 -11.42 -18.75
C ALA A 313 -35.71 -10.02 -18.36
N VAL A 314 -34.81 -9.03 -18.35
CA VAL A 314 -35.19 -7.61 -18.17
C VAL A 314 -36.11 -7.18 -19.30
N ILE A 315 -35.72 -7.40 -20.56
CA ILE A 315 -36.54 -7.05 -21.73
C ILE A 315 -37.92 -7.70 -21.65
N ALA A 316 -37.98 -9.01 -21.41
CA ALA A 316 -39.23 -9.75 -21.28
C ALA A 316 -40.11 -9.18 -20.15
N SER A 317 -39.51 -8.76 -19.04
CA SER A 317 -40.22 -8.13 -17.93
C SER A 317 -40.84 -6.79 -18.33
N TYR A 318 -40.12 -5.91 -19.02
CA TYR A 318 -40.68 -4.63 -19.50
C TYR A 318 -41.75 -4.84 -20.58
N THR A 319 -41.55 -5.79 -21.49
CA THR A 319 -42.53 -6.13 -22.54
C THR A 319 -43.82 -6.71 -21.97
N ALA A 320 -43.75 -7.49 -20.89
CA ALA A 320 -44.94 -8.00 -20.20
C ALA A 320 -45.85 -6.87 -19.66
N ASP A 321 -45.30 -5.68 -19.37
CA ASP A 321 -46.05 -4.49 -18.96
C ASP A 321 -46.30 -3.48 -20.10
N GLY A 322 -46.14 -3.94 -21.35
CA GLY A 322 -46.45 -3.13 -22.55
C GLY A 322 -45.39 -2.10 -22.92
N ALA A 323 -44.18 -2.17 -22.37
CA ALA A 323 -43.05 -1.34 -22.78
C ALA A 323 -42.21 -2.03 -23.86
N GLN A 324 -41.88 -1.31 -24.92
CA GLN A 324 -41.06 -1.80 -26.03
C GLN A 324 -39.68 -1.16 -26.02
N ILE A 325 -38.69 -1.87 -26.58
CA ILE A 325 -37.37 -1.32 -26.81
C ILE A 325 -37.46 -0.27 -27.92
N VAL A 326 -36.86 0.89 -27.67
CA VAL A 326 -36.76 1.98 -28.65
C VAL A 326 -35.30 2.45 -28.73
N ASP A 327 -34.94 3.16 -29.80
CA ASP A 327 -33.64 3.81 -29.88
C ASP A 327 -33.56 5.02 -28.93
N ALA A 328 -32.34 5.39 -28.54
CA ALA A 328 -32.09 6.52 -27.64
C ALA A 328 -32.77 7.83 -28.12
N THR A 329 -32.72 8.11 -29.42
CA THR A 329 -33.35 9.31 -30.02
C THR A 329 -34.87 9.26 -29.96
N ALA A 330 -35.46 8.08 -30.15
CA ALA A 330 -36.89 7.85 -30.08
C ALA A 330 -37.42 7.91 -28.63
N PHE A 331 -36.59 7.63 -27.63
CA PHE A 331 -36.93 7.78 -26.22
C PHE A 331 -36.95 9.25 -25.76
N LEU A 332 -35.90 10.01 -26.08
CA LEU A 332 -35.68 11.37 -25.53
C LEU A 332 -36.48 12.46 -26.26
N GLY A 333 -36.83 12.26 -27.54
CA GLY A 333 -37.58 13.24 -28.35
C GLY A 333 -36.82 14.53 -28.70
N VAL A 334 -35.55 14.66 -28.27
CA VAL A 334 -34.61 15.77 -28.53
C VAL A 334 -33.18 15.22 -28.68
N ASP A 335 -32.29 16.00 -29.29
CA ASP A 335 -30.85 15.69 -29.39
C ASP A 335 -30.22 15.57 -27.97
N GLN A 336 -29.42 14.52 -27.75
CA GLN A 336 -28.86 14.11 -26.46
C GLN A 336 -28.16 15.23 -25.68
N LYS A 337 -27.58 16.21 -26.37
CA LYS A 337 -26.92 17.37 -25.73
C LYS A 337 -27.85 18.23 -24.87
N HIS A 338 -29.16 18.08 -25.01
CA HIS A 338 -30.17 18.87 -24.28
C HIS A 338 -30.96 18.05 -23.23
N TRP A 339 -30.64 16.77 -23.07
CA TRP A 339 -31.31 15.93 -22.09
C TRP A 339 -30.69 16.12 -20.70
N SER A 340 -31.51 16.54 -19.73
CA SER A 340 -31.12 16.57 -18.31
C SER A 340 -31.71 15.36 -17.61
N ILE A 341 -30.89 14.69 -16.80
CA ILE A 341 -31.35 13.51 -16.07
C ILE A 341 -32.21 13.96 -14.89
N PRO A 342 -33.47 13.48 -14.77
CA PRO A 342 -34.35 13.90 -13.70
C PRO A 342 -33.78 13.56 -12.32
N GLN A 343 -34.13 14.39 -11.33
CA GLN A 343 -33.87 14.10 -9.92
C GLN A 343 -34.61 12.82 -9.51
N PRO A 344 -34.06 12.04 -8.55
CA PRO A 344 -34.70 10.82 -8.06
C PRO A 344 -36.06 11.14 -7.47
N GLN A 345 -37.07 10.36 -7.83
CA GLN A 345 -38.38 10.43 -7.22
C GLN A 345 -38.83 9.04 -6.77
N PRO A 346 -39.48 8.92 -5.60
CA PRO A 346 -40.15 7.69 -5.22
C PRO A 346 -41.14 7.26 -6.29
N ASN A 347 -41.02 6.03 -6.79
CA ASN A 347 -41.92 5.51 -7.81
C ASN A 347 -42.93 4.53 -7.19
N PRO A 348 -44.21 4.91 -7.00
CA PRO A 348 -45.21 4.05 -6.39
C PRO A 348 -45.87 3.07 -7.38
N GLU A 349 -45.50 3.11 -8.66
CA GLU A 349 -46.07 2.20 -9.66
C GLU A 349 -45.78 0.73 -9.30
N GLU A 350 -46.65 -0.17 -9.76
CA GLU A 350 -46.45 -1.63 -9.60
C GLU A 350 -46.04 -2.30 -10.92
N THR A 351 -45.95 -1.51 -11.99
CA THR A 351 -45.70 -1.99 -13.37
C THR A 351 -44.54 -1.24 -13.99
N LEU A 352 -43.75 -1.93 -14.80
CA LEU A 352 -42.64 -1.39 -15.58
C LEU A 352 -43.16 -0.59 -16.78
N GLY A 353 -42.47 0.46 -17.17
CA GLY A 353 -42.90 1.38 -18.23
C GLY A 353 -41.72 2.10 -18.88
N ASP A 354 -41.91 3.37 -19.22
CA ASP A 354 -40.86 4.21 -19.78
C ASP A 354 -39.65 4.25 -18.84
N ASP A 355 -38.46 3.84 -19.31
CA ASP A 355 -37.27 3.74 -18.47
C ASP A 355 -35.98 3.65 -19.30
N VAL A 356 -34.85 3.90 -18.64
CA VAL A 356 -33.51 3.65 -19.15
C VAL A 356 -32.82 2.70 -18.19
N VAL A 357 -32.38 1.56 -18.68
CA VAL A 357 -31.80 0.49 -17.88
C VAL A 357 -30.40 0.16 -18.37
N LEU A 358 -29.43 0.19 -17.46
CA LEU A 358 -28.03 -0.18 -17.69
C LEU A 358 -27.73 -1.53 -17.02
N LEU A 359 -27.11 -2.44 -17.77
CA LEU A 359 -26.73 -3.77 -17.31
C LEU A 359 -25.22 -3.99 -17.38
N GLU A 360 -24.60 -4.33 -16.25
CA GLU A 360 -23.15 -4.48 -16.14
C GLU A 360 -22.78 -5.72 -15.33
N ARG A 361 -21.76 -6.45 -15.77
CA ARG A 361 -21.18 -7.52 -14.95
C ARG A 361 -20.24 -6.91 -13.91
N THR A 362 -20.60 -6.98 -12.63
CA THR A 362 -19.77 -6.40 -11.54
C THR A 362 -18.78 -7.40 -10.95
N SER A 363 -19.05 -8.69 -11.10
CA SER A 363 -18.15 -9.78 -10.68
C SER A 363 -18.44 -11.07 -11.43
N GLU A 364 -17.76 -12.15 -11.07
CA GLU A 364 -18.07 -13.49 -11.57
C GLU A 364 -19.51 -13.91 -11.26
N HIS A 365 -20.04 -13.48 -10.10
CA HIS A 365 -21.34 -13.93 -9.59
C HIS A 365 -22.51 -12.95 -9.80
N TRP A 366 -22.22 -11.66 -10.04
CA TRP A 366 -23.22 -10.61 -10.00
C TRP A 366 -23.33 -9.83 -11.32
N ILE A 367 -24.57 -9.69 -11.79
CA ILE A 367 -24.97 -8.75 -12.83
C ILE A 367 -25.75 -7.60 -12.19
N SER A 368 -25.22 -6.39 -12.30
CA SER A 368 -25.88 -5.16 -11.87
C SER A 368 -26.90 -4.71 -12.90
N VAL A 369 -28.11 -4.38 -12.46
CA VAL A 369 -29.16 -3.76 -13.28
C VAL A 369 -29.54 -2.43 -12.63
N LYS A 370 -29.24 -1.32 -13.31
CA LYS A 370 -29.46 0.04 -12.82
C LYS A 370 -30.54 0.68 -13.67
N SER A 371 -31.68 0.99 -13.06
CA SER A 371 -32.80 1.69 -13.70
C SER A 371 -32.77 3.16 -13.32
N LEU A 372 -33.14 4.04 -14.25
CA LEU A 372 -33.27 5.47 -13.97
C LEU A 372 -34.60 5.80 -13.27
N LYS A 373 -35.68 5.10 -13.63
CA LYS A 373 -37.01 5.30 -13.04
C LYS A 373 -37.16 4.67 -11.65
N TRP A 374 -36.42 3.60 -11.37
CA TRP A 374 -36.55 2.81 -10.14
C TRP A 374 -35.43 3.00 -9.12
N GLU A 375 -34.69 4.11 -9.18
CA GLU A 375 -33.62 4.39 -8.20
C GLU A 375 -34.14 4.54 -6.77
N VAL A 376 -35.38 4.99 -6.60
CA VAL A 376 -36.08 5.09 -5.31
C VAL A 376 -37.35 4.24 -5.35
N ALA A 377 -37.16 2.91 -5.41
CA ALA A 377 -38.26 1.95 -5.41
C ALA A 377 -38.83 1.71 -3.99
N PRO A 378 -40.13 1.40 -3.85
CA PRO A 378 -40.69 0.99 -2.57
C PRO A 378 -40.05 -0.32 -2.10
N VAL A 379 -39.70 -0.38 -0.83
CA VAL A 379 -39.01 -1.53 -0.24
C VAL A 379 -39.83 -2.81 -0.40
N GLY A 380 -39.19 -3.86 -0.90
CA GLY A 380 -39.79 -5.19 -1.08
C GLY A 380 -40.78 -5.27 -2.25
N LYS A 381 -41.04 -4.17 -2.97
CA LYS A 381 -42.05 -4.09 -4.04
C LYS A 381 -41.46 -3.71 -5.39
N HIS A 382 -40.14 -3.79 -5.58
CA HIS A 382 -39.54 -3.47 -6.87
C HIS A 382 -40.01 -4.49 -7.93
N PRO A 383 -40.79 -4.11 -8.96
CA PRO A 383 -41.44 -5.06 -9.86
C PRO A 383 -40.44 -5.87 -10.69
N LEU A 384 -39.35 -5.23 -11.13
CA LEU A 384 -38.26 -5.94 -11.81
C LEU A 384 -37.54 -6.94 -10.89
N ALA A 385 -37.25 -6.58 -9.63
CA ALA A 385 -36.63 -7.50 -8.68
C ALA A 385 -37.53 -8.72 -8.43
N LEU A 386 -38.84 -8.51 -8.23
CA LEU A 386 -39.81 -9.59 -8.06
C LEU A 386 -39.82 -10.54 -9.26
N ARG A 387 -39.79 -10.02 -10.49
CA ARG A 387 -39.80 -10.87 -11.70
C ARG A 387 -38.50 -11.63 -11.91
N LEU A 388 -37.36 -10.95 -11.79
CA LEU A 388 -36.05 -11.57 -11.93
C LEU A 388 -35.81 -12.61 -10.83
N SER A 389 -36.35 -12.37 -9.63
CA SER A 389 -36.20 -13.28 -8.49
C SER A 389 -36.85 -14.66 -8.66
N LYS A 390 -37.72 -14.83 -9.66
CA LYS A 390 -38.28 -16.14 -10.02
C LYS A 390 -37.26 -17.09 -10.62
N ASN A 391 -36.17 -16.53 -11.16
CA ASN A 391 -35.14 -17.30 -11.86
C ASN A 391 -33.79 -17.27 -11.14
N TRP A 392 -33.48 -16.19 -10.41
CA TRP A 392 -32.20 -16.01 -9.72
C TRP A 392 -32.38 -15.27 -8.39
N PRO A 393 -31.52 -15.48 -7.37
CA PRO A 393 -31.49 -14.58 -6.22
C PRO A 393 -31.19 -13.14 -6.64
N VAL A 394 -31.95 -12.17 -6.14
CA VAL A 394 -31.78 -10.74 -6.46
C VAL A 394 -31.62 -9.92 -5.18
N VAL A 395 -30.65 -9.02 -5.18
CA VAL A 395 -30.43 -8.06 -4.10
C VAL A 395 -30.65 -6.65 -4.62
N THR A 396 -31.43 -5.86 -3.91
CA THR A 396 -31.57 -4.42 -4.19
C THR A 396 -30.74 -3.62 -3.22
N VAL A 397 -29.99 -2.65 -3.72
CA VAL A 397 -29.26 -1.67 -2.91
C VAL A 397 -29.86 -0.30 -3.22
N ALA A 398 -30.45 0.33 -2.22
CA ALA A 398 -31.05 1.65 -2.34
C ALA A 398 -30.44 2.60 -1.30
N THR A 399 -30.01 3.76 -1.75
CA THR A 399 -29.42 4.79 -0.93
C THR A 399 -30.22 6.06 -1.17
N THR A 400 -30.83 6.59 -0.12
CA THR A 400 -31.53 7.87 -0.15
C THR A 400 -30.70 8.87 0.64
N GLU A 401 -30.24 9.91 -0.05
CA GLU A 401 -29.37 10.96 0.49
C GLU A 401 -29.94 11.53 1.79
N ASN A 402 -29.10 11.59 2.82
CA ASN A 402 -29.43 12.04 4.19
C ASN A 402 -30.61 11.30 4.88
N LEU A 403 -31.12 10.20 4.31
CA LEU A 403 -32.30 9.51 4.82
C LEU A 403 -32.00 8.06 5.19
N ALA A 404 -31.61 7.22 4.23
CA ALA A 404 -31.52 5.78 4.49
C ALA A 404 -30.57 5.04 3.55
N TYR A 405 -30.01 3.95 4.06
CA TYR A 405 -29.33 2.91 3.28
C TYR A 405 -30.12 1.61 3.47
N GLU A 406 -30.70 1.09 2.40
CA GLU A 406 -31.66 -0.01 2.43
C GLU A 406 -31.25 -1.13 1.48
N MET A 407 -31.43 -2.36 1.94
CA MET A 407 -31.22 -3.56 1.14
C MET A 407 -32.35 -4.54 1.30
N CYS A 408 -32.74 -5.17 0.20
CA CYS A 408 -33.77 -6.20 0.20
C CYS A 408 -33.33 -7.37 -0.68
N TRP A 409 -33.48 -8.58 -0.14
CA TRP A 409 -33.19 -9.83 -0.83
C TRP A 409 -34.49 -10.42 -1.35
N TYR A 410 -34.47 -10.90 -2.59
CA TYR A 410 -35.62 -11.47 -3.28
C TYR A 410 -35.26 -12.86 -3.80
N GLU A 411 -36.15 -13.80 -3.52
CA GLU A 411 -36.08 -15.20 -3.98
C GLU A 411 -37.49 -15.69 -4.29
N ASP A 412 -37.60 -16.57 -5.29
CA ASP A 412 -38.85 -17.23 -5.69
C ASP A 412 -40.02 -16.27 -5.99
N GLY A 413 -39.71 -15.07 -6.49
CA GLY A 413 -40.73 -14.08 -6.83
C GLY A 413 -41.20 -13.20 -5.67
N ALA A 414 -40.56 -13.27 -4.49
CA ALA A 414 -40.94 -12.53 -3.30
C ALA A 414 -39.73 -11.88 -2.62
N ALA A 415 -39.96 -10.78 -1.92
CA ALA A 415 -38.99 -10.25 -0.97
C ALA A 415 -38.92 -11.18 0.26
N THR A 416 -37.73 -11.59 0.66
CA THR A 416 -37.52 -12.57 1.74
C THR A 416 -36.73 -11.98 2.90
N GLN A 417 -35.75 -11.11 2.63
CA GLN A 417 -34.89 -10.53 3.66
C GLN A 417 -34.72 -9.02 3.47
N TYR A 418 -34.41 -8.33 4.56
CA TYR A 418 -34.24 -6.88 4.56
C TYR A 418 -33.23 -6.41 5.62
N ALA A 419 -32.52 -5.34 5.29
CA ALA A 419 -31.74 -4.56 6.24
C ALA A 419 -31.83 -3.07 5.88
N ALA A 420 -31.82 -2.21 6.89
CA ALA A 420 -31.76 -0.77 6.67
C ALA A 420 -31.03 -0.03 7.78
N LEU A 421 -30.48 1.13 7.44
CA LEU A 421 -29.90 2.12 8.35
C LEU A 421 -30.51 3.50 8.05
N GLY A 422 -30.68 4.33 9.07
CA GLY A 422 -31.08 5.74 8.93
C GLY A 422 -32.58 6.02 8.87
N ARG A 423 -33.46 5.01 8.74
CA ARG A 423 -34.91 5.24 8.66
C ARG A 423 -35.45 6.01 9.88
N PRO A 424 -36.21 7.10 9.68
CA PRO A 424 -36.92 7.75 10.79
C PRO A 424 -37.96 6.78 11.39
N ALA A 425 -38.17 6.88 12.70
CA ALA A 425 -39.16 6.07 13.41
C ALA A 425 -40.57 6.37 12.86
N GLY A 426 -41.15 5.43 12.12
CA GLY A 426 -42.46 5.52 11.49
C GLY A 426 -43.02 4.12 11.22
N PRO A 427 -44.30 4.00 10.84
CA PRO A 427 -44.92 2.71 10.56
C PRO A 427 -44.12 1.93 9.50
N SER A 428 -43.96 0.62 9.72
CA SER A 428 -43.25 -0.27 8.82
C SER A 428 -43.89 -0.25 7.43
N ALA A 429 -43.18 0.29 6.44
CA ALA A 429 -43.63 0.32 5.03
C ALA A 429 -43.77 -1.06 4.35
N LEU A 430 -43.54 -2.15 5.10
CA LEU A 430 -43.60 -3.51 4.61
C LEU A 430 -44.92 -4.14 5.04
N ASP A 431 -45.74 -4.58 4.07
CA ASP A 431 -47.02 -5.25 4.35
C ASP A 431 -46.83 -6.62 5.02
N THR A 432 -45.66 -7.24 4.83
CA THR A 432 -45.26 -8.52 5.43
C THR A 432 -43.90 -8.37 6.10
N PRO A 433 -43.71 -8.85 7.35
CA PRO A 433 -42.41 -8.80 8.01
C PRO A 433 -41.39 -9.67 7.26
N LEU A 434 -40.27 -9.06 6.88
CA LEU A 434 -39.15 -9.73 6.21
C LEU A 434 -38.13 -10.22 7.24
N ALA A 435 -37.40 -11.29 6.92
CA ALA A 435 -36.31 -11.77 7.76
C ALA A 435 -35.12 -10.78 7.74
N PRO A 436 -34.26 -10.76 8.77
CA PRO A 436 -33.02 -9.99 8.72
C PRO A 436 -32.13 -10.45 7.57
N LEU A 437 -31.48 -9.50 6.89
CA LEU A 437 -30.53 -9.79 5.82
C LEU A 437 -29.39 -10.70 6.30
N ASN A 438 -29.15 -11.78 5.56
CA ASN A 438 -28.04 -12.69 5.80
C ASN A 438 -26.74 -12.12 5.21
N PHE A 439 -25.99 -11.39 6.04
CA PHE A 439 -24.69 -10.85 5.65
C PHE A 439 -23.61 -11.93 5.44
N GLY A 440 -23.81 -13.15 5.97
CA GLY A 440 -22.90 -14.28 5.74
C GLY A 440 -22.96 -14.74 4.29
N ALA A 441 -24.17 -14.90 3.76
CA ALA A 441 -24.38 -15.22 2.34
C ALA A 441 -23.79 -14.15 1.41
N LEU A 442 -23.88 -12.86 1.78
CA LEU A 442 -23.24 -11.79 1.01
C LEU A 442 -21.70 -11.85 1.04
N ALA A 443 -21.10 -12.31 2.14
CA ALA A 443 -19.66 -12.48 2.23
C ALA A 443 -19.17 -13.64 1.35
N GLU A 444 -19.93 -14.74 1.30
CA GLU A 444 -19.61 -15.91 0.46
C GLU A 444 -19.54 -15.58 -1.05
N TYR A 445 -20.35 -14.64 -1.51
CA TYR A 445 -20.38 -14.19 -2.91
C TYR A 445 -19.57 -12.91 -3.16
N GLY A 446 -18.83 -12.46 -2.15
CA GLY A 446 -18.07 -11.22 -2.15
C GLY A 446 -16.62 -11.41 -2.60
N ALA A 447 -15.73 -10.58 -2.09
CA ALA A 447 -14.29 -10.78 -2.28
C ALA A 447 -13.78 -11.95 -1.42
N ASP A 448 -12.78 -12.70 -1.88
CA ASP A 448 -12.24 -13.91 -1.21
C ASP A 448 -11.80 -13.71 0.25
N TYR A 449 -11.53 -12.46 0.65
CA TYR A 449 -11.10 -12.09 2.00
C TYR A 449 -12.23 -11.51 2.87
N ALA A 450 -13.45 -11.41 2.35
CA ALA A 450 -14.59 -10.86 3.07
C ALA A 450 -15.17 -11.89 4.04
N SER A 451 -15.38 -11.49 5.29
CA SER A 451 -16.10 -12.26 6.31
C SER A 451 -17.47 -11.63 6.60
N GLU A 452 -18.41 -12.41 7.12
CA GLU A 452 -19.74 -11.91 7.55
C GLU A 452 -19.59 -10.68 8.45
N THR A 453 -18.68 -10.73 9.41
CA THR A 453 -18.46 -9.65 10.37
C THR A 453 -18.01 -8.36 9.67
N GLN A 454 -17.11 -8.46 8.68
CA GLN A 454 -16.66 -7.31 7.90
C GLN A 454 -17.77 -6.73 7.02
N VAL A 455 -18.54 -7.58 6.35
CA VAL A 455 -19.65 -7.16 5.48
C VAL A 455 -20.75 -6.48 6.31
N ARG A 456 -21.14 -7.07 7.45
CA ARG A 456 -22.11 -6.49 8.38
C ARG A 456 -21.64 -5.14 8.94
N ALA A 457 -20.36 -5.04 9.30
CA ALA A 457 -19.78 -3.78 9.82
C ALA A 457 -19.67 -2.68 8.75
N ALA A 458 -19.57 -3.05 7.47
CA ALA A 458 -19.53 -2.10 6.36
C ALA A 458 -20.93 -1.64 5.90
N PHE A 459 -22.01 -2.24 6.38
CA PHE A 459 -23.37 -1.87 6.00
C PHE A 459 -23.64 -0.40 6.33
N GLY A 460 -24.11 0.38 5.36
CA GLY A 460 -24.26 1.84 5.46
C GLY A 460 -23.04 2.66 5.01
N ASN A 461 -21.89 2.02 4.75
CA ASN A 461 -20.73 2.64 4.09
C ASN A 461 -20.64 2.11 2.65
N THR A 462 -21.32 2.78 1.72
CA THR A 462 -21.48 2.33 0.33
C THR A 462 -20.16 1.92 -0.35
N PRO A 463 -19.07 2.72 -0.32
CA PRO A 463 -17.81 2.33 -0.96
C PRO A 463 -17.19 1.05 -0.36
N MET A 464 -17.17 0.94 0.98
CA MET A 464 -16.58 -0.22 1.66
C MET A 464 -17.44 -1.46 1.46
N PHE A 465 -18.76 -1.32 1.56
CA PHE A 465 -19.72 -2.40 1.38
C PHE A 465 -19.64 -2.99 -0.02
N ALA A 466 -19.62 -2.14 -1.06
CA ALA A 466 -19.44 -2.56 -2.45
C ALA A 466 -18.10 -3.28 -2.69
N LYS A 467 -17.01 -2.80 -2.07
CA LYS A 467 -15.69 -3.45 -2.18
C LYS A 467 -15.68 -4.87 -1.61
N LEU A 468 -16.36 -5.08 -0.48
CA LEU A 468 -16.43 -6.39 0.19
C LEU A 468 -17.41 -7.36 -0.49
N THR A 469 -18.56 -6.86 -0.96
CA THR A 469 -19.65 -7.69 -1.50
C THR A 469 -19.67 -7.80 -3.02
N ARG A 470 -18.89 -6.97 -3.72
CA ARG A 470 -18.95 -6.76 -5.19
C ARG A 470 -20.31 -6.28 -5.71
N LEU A 471 -21.18 -5.82 -4.81
CA LEU A 471 -22.43 -5.16 -5.16
C LEU A 471 -22.16 -3.71 -5.63
N PRO A 472 -23.11 -3.08 -6.34
CA PRO A 472 -22.96 -1.72 -6.85
C PRO A 472 -22.72 -0.67 -5.76
N ALA A 473 -21.81 0.26 -6.04
CA ALA A 473 -21.55 1.44 -5.21
C ALA A 473 -22.29 2.71 -5.68
N SER A 474 -22.97 2.64 -6.82
CA SER A 474 -23.61 3.78 -7.50
C SER A 474 -24.73 3.33 -8.45
N GLY A 475 -25.58 4.28 -8.83
CA GLY A 475 -26.69 4.08 -9.77
C GLY A 475 -26.36 4.53 -11.19
N ILE A 476 -27.39 4.54 -12.04
CA ILE A 476 -27.25 4.93 -13.45
C ILE A 476 -26.96 6.43 -13.61
N ARG A 477 -27.43 7.28 -12.69
CA ARG A 477 -27.12 8.73 -12.70
C ARG A 477 -25.63 9.01 -12.62
N GLN A 478 -24.96 8.39 -11.65
CA GLN A 478 -23.52 8.56 -11.47
C GLN A 478 -22.74 7.98 -12.66
N ALA A 479 -23.26 6.94 -13.33
CA ALA A 479 -22.68 6.47 -14.59
C ALA A 479 -22.80 7.53 -15.70
N ALA A 480 -23.93 8.20 -15.80
CA ALA A 480 -24.16 9.25 -16.79
C ALA A 480 -23.38 10.55 -16.52
N GLU A 481 -22.95 10.79 -15.28
CA GLU A 481 -22.01 11.89 -14.96
C GLU A 481 -20.61 11.63 -15.53
N THR A 482 -20.21 10.37 -15.72
CA THR A 482 -18.90 10.01 -16.26
C THR A 482 -18.81 10.08 -17.78
N GLY A 483 -19.95 10.01 -18.49
CA GLY A 483 -20.01 10.08 -19.94
C GLY A 483 -21.42 9.83 -20.49
N PRO A 484 -21.63 10.03 -21.81
CA PRO A 484 -22.89 9.73 -22.48
C PRO A 484 -23.36 8.29 -22.26
N LEU A 485 -24.62 8.12 -21.88
CA LEU A 485 -25.22 6.80 -21.63
C LEU A 485 -25.22 5.88 -22.86
N THR A 486 -25.15 6.42 -24.08
CA THR A 486 -25.04 5.61 -25.31
C THR A 486 -23.68 4.94 -25.48
N ASP A 487 -22.64 5.41 -24.80
CA ASP A 487 -21.30 4.84 -24.90
C ASP A 487 -21.25 3.43 -24.28
N PHE A 488 -22.27 3.06 -23.50
CA PHE A 488 -22.46 1.71 -22.96
C PHE A 488 -22.96 0.71 -24.01
N GLY A 489 -23.29 1.13 -25.24
CA GLY A 489 -23.63 0.23 -26.35
C GLY A 489 -24.80 -0.71 -26.03
N ASP A 490 -24.62 -2.02 -26.24
CA ASP A 490 -25.67 -3.03 -26.03
C ASP A 490 -26.06 -3.26 -24.55
N HIS A 491 -25.26 -2.71 -23.62
CA HIS A 491 -25.49 -2.79 -22.18
C HIS A 491 -26.57 -1.83 -21.69
N ILE A 492 -26.96 -0.83 -22.49
CA ILE A 492 -28.04 0.08 -22.16
C ILE A 492 -29.28 -0.20 -23.00
N VAL A 493 -30.45 -0.16 -22.37
CA VAL A 493 -31.73 -0.42 -23.02
C VAL A 493 -32.71 0.69 -22.67
N TYR A 494 -33.38 1.23 -23.70
CA TYR A 494 -34.41 2.26 -23.57
C TYR A 494 -35.78 1.64 -23.78
N PHE A 495 -36.68 1.83 -22.83
CA PHE A 495 -38.03 1.29 -22.86
C PHE A 495 -39.07 2.39 -23.01
N ARG A 496 -40.09 2.21 -23.85
CA ARG A 496 -41.20 3.15 -23.97
C ARG A 496 -42.53 2.42 -24.11
N ARG A 497 -43.56 2.85 -23.36
CA ARG A 497 -44.93 2.37 -23.51
C ARG A 497 -45.57 2.95 -24.77
N HIS A 498 -46.37 2.14 -25.45
CA HIS A 498 -47.29 2.67 -26.45
C HIS A 498 -48.28 3.63 -25.78
N ARG A 499 -48.35 4.86 -26.29
CA ARG A 499 -49.38 5.83 -25.91
C ARG A 499 -50.74 5.45 -26.48
#